data_AF-A0A7Y2NSP8-F1
#
_entry.id   AF-A0A7Y2NSP8-F1
#
_cell.length_a   1.000
_cell.length_b   1.000
_cell.length_c   1.000
_cell.angle_alpha   90.00
_cell.angle_beta   90.00
_cell.angle_gamma   90.00
#
_symmetry.space_group_name_H-M   'P 1'
#
loop_
_entity.id
_entity.type
_entity.pdbx_description
1 polymer ?
#
loop_
_entity_poly.entity_id
_entity_poly.type
_entity_poly.pdbx_seq_one_letter_code
_entity_poly.pdbx_strand_id
1 'polypeptide(L)'
;MDDFREELLRRLREIASCAPERLSEIVNECVTSDCIFHVGTPIEKLRGGKEICDGFFKPLRTALSGLYRRDLVFIGGPNRRDVGGQWCAAVTHYVGNFTRQFLGIPASSHMTFLRAGEFYRVENGRIAEARIILDIPDMLRQAGRFPFPFSYGSEITFPAPATQDGLLPGGGNGEATLDIVEGMLADLHAFDPKTMSSPGQTGAGGRWGEDMMWYGPAGIGSNYRWDGFVQDHRESFLRAFPDRKGGNHYCRIGDGDYAAVSGWPSMTMTWKGDYLGETADGRPLTLRVMDFYRCSGGRIRENWVMLDYTDLLQQMGVDLIARATKERDA
;
A
#
# COMPACT_ATOMS: atom_id res chain seq x y z
N MET A 1 16.47 -10.65 23.47
CA MET A 1 16.71 -9.45 22.64
C MET A 1 15.32 -8.93 22.36
N ASP A 2 15.02 -7.69 22.77
CA ASP A 2 13.67 -7.15 22.63
C ASP A 2 13.31 -7.08 21.14
N ASP A 3 12.08 -7.45 20.81
CA ASP A 3 11.59 -7.42 19.44
C ASP A 3 11.49 -5.97 18.96
N PHE A 4 12.37 -5.56 18.05
CA PHE A 4 12.41 -4.20 17.54
C PHE A 4 11.08 -3.78 16.87
N ARG A 5 10.28 -4.74 16.41
CA ARG A 5 8.96 -4.50 15.82
C ARG A 5 7.98 -3.96 16.86
N GLU A 6 8.00 -4.49 18.08
CA GLU A 6 7.08 -4.10 19.17
C GLU A 6 7.21 -2.62 19.52
N GLU A 7 8.43 -2.17 19.78
CA GLU A 7 8.70 -0.79 20.16
C GLU A 7 8.39 0.18 19.01
N LEU A 8 8.69 -0.19 17.76
CA LEU A 8 8.35 0.63 16.61
C LEU A 8 6.83 0.75 16.43
N LEU A 9 6.08 -0.35 16.51
CA LEU A 9 4.62 -0.35 16.42
C LEU A 9 4.00 0.52 17.52
N ARG A 10 4.51 0.40 18.76
CA ARG A 10 4.09 1.24 19.88
C ARG A 10 4.30 2.72 19.60
N ARG A 11 5.47 3.12 19.10
CA ARG A 11 5.78 4.52 18.75
C ARG A 11 4.91 5.05 17.61
N LEU A 12 4.68 4.24 16.56
CA LEU A 12 3.80 4.64 15.44
C LEU A 12 2.37 4.90 15.92
N ARG A 13 1.85 4.07 16.82
CA ARG A 13 0.55 4.28 17.48
C ARG A 13 0.56 5.54 18.34
N GLU A 14 1.62 5.76 19.11
CA GLU A 14 1.78 6.97 19.95
C GLU A 14 1.81 8.25 19.10
N ILE A 15 2.51 8.27 17.97
CA ILE A 15 2.53 9.42 17.04
C ILE A 15 1.11 9.83 16.61
N ALA A 16 0.25 8.85 16.31
CA ALA A 16 -1.10 9.10 15.84
C ALA A 16 -2.01 9.73 16.92
N SER A 17 -1.86 9.31 18.18
CA SER A 17 -2.84 9.62 19.25
C SER A 17 -2.28 10.36 20.47
N CYS A 18 -1.00 10.71 20.53
CA CYS A 18 -0.41 11.46 21.65
C CYS A 18 -1.00 12.87 21.80
N ALA A 19 -0.73 13.57 22.91
CA ALA A 19 -1.12 14.98 23.04
C ALA A 19 -0.46 15.83 21.91
N PRO A 20 -1.16 16.82 21.31
CA PRO A 20 -0.61 17.63 20.21
C PRO A 20 0.74 18.27 20.52
N GLU A 21 0.97 18.67 21.76
CA GLU A 21 2.18 19.34 22.24
C GLU A 21 3.39 18.39 22.25
N ARG A 22 3.16 17.09 22.41
CA ARG A 22 4.18 16.03 22.42
C ARG A 22 4.52 15.48 21.04
N LEU A 23 3.73 15.81 20.01
CA LEU A 23 3.88 15.19 18.68
C LEU A 23 5.29 15.37 18.11
N SER A 24 5.81 16.60 18.14
CA SER A 24 7.15 16.88 17.60
C SER A 24 8.25 16.13 18.35
N GLU A 25 8.14 16.03 19.69
CA GLU A 25 9.07 15.28 20.54
C GLU A 25 9.06 13.79 20.15
N ILE A 26 7.88 13.15 20.15
CA ILE A 26 7.74 11.72 19.87
C ILE A 26 8.18 11.38 18.44
N VAL A 27 7.86 12.23 17.45
CA VAL A 27 8.35 12.05 16.08
C VAL A 27 9.88 12.08 16.05
N ASN A 28 10.51 13.07 16.69
CA ASN A 28 11.97 13.18 16.75
C ASN A 28 12.62 12.00 17.49
N GLU A 29 11.98 11.42 18.51
CA GLU A 29 12.47 10.22 19.18
C GLU A 29 12.36 8.97 18.29
N CYS A 30 11.31 8.90 17.46
CA CYS A 30 11.03 7.76 16.60
C CYS A 30 11.93 7.69 15.34
N VAL A 31 12.38 8.82 14.79
CA VAL A 31 13.13 8.88 13.52
C VAL A 31 14.60 9.25 13.72
N THR A 32 15.53 8.84 12.84
CA THR A 32 16.92 9.36 12.85
C THR A 32 16.95 10.84 12.45
N SER A 33 18.03 11.55 12.78
CA SER A 33 18.15 12.99 12.48
C SER A 33 18.11 13.32 10.98
N ASP A 34 18.58 12.40 10.15
CA ASP A 34 18.65 12.49 8.69
C ASP A 34 17.55 11.70 7.98
N CYS A 35 16.56 11.20 8.73
CA CYS A 35 15.49 10.34 8.23
C CYS A 35 14.78 10.96 7.02
N ILE A 36 14.44 10.12 6.05
CA ILE A 36 13.69 10.51 4.86
C ILE A 36 12.38 9.74 4.81
N PHE A 37 11.27 10.46 4.72
CA PHE A 37 9.97 9.88 4.36
C PHE A 37 9.70 10.16 2.88
N HIS A 38 9.39 9.10 2.13
CA HIS A 38 8.77 9.16 0.82
C HIS A 38 7.30 8.81 0.99
N VAL A 39 6.44 9.81 0.99
CA VAL A 39 4.99 9.62 1.07
C VAL A 39 4.42 9.78 -0.33
N GLY A 40 3.40 8.99 -0.68
CA GLY A 40 2.76 9.02 -1.99
C GLY A 40 2.24 10.41 -2.36
N THR A 41 1.95 10.59 -3.64
CA THR A 41 1.51 11.88 -4.17
C THR A 41 0.25 12.37 -3.43
N PRO A 42 0.15 13.66 -3.07
CA PRO A 42 1.01 14.79 -3.43
C PRO A 42 2.07 15.17 -2.37
N ILE A 43 2.28 14.37 -1.33
CA ILE A 43 3.19 14.77 -0.22
C ILE A 43 4.66 14.64 -0.64
N GLU A 44 5.02 13.54 -1.31
CA GLU A 44 6.37 13.26 -1.77
C GLU A 44 7.41 13.20 -0.63
N LYS A 45 8.51 13.94 -0.72
CA LYS A 45 9.69 13.75 0.13
C LYS A 45 9.70 14.73 1.32
N LEU A 46 9.87 14.19 2.53
CA LEU A 46 10.07 14.95 3.77
C LEU A 46 11.38 14.50 4.45
N ARG A 47 12.18 15.45 4.95
CA ARG A 47 13.48 15.16 5.59
C ARG A 47 13.55 15.65 7.03
N GLY A 48 13.94 14.74 7.92
CA GLY A 48 14.09 14.99 9.34
C GLY A 48 12.76 15.14 10.07
N GLY A 49 12.78 14.97 11.40
CA GLY A 49 11.55 14.90 12.19
C GLY A 49 10.66 16.14 12.11
N LYS A 50 11.22 17.33 11.86
CA LYS A 50 10.44 18.56 11.68
C LYS A 50 9.57 18.51 10.41
N GLU A 51 10.15 18.25 9.24
CA GLU A 51 9.38 18.20 7.98
C GLU A 51 8.39 17.04 7.98
N ILE A 52 8.78 15.89 8.56
CA ILE A 52 7.89 14.74 8.72
C ILE A 52 6.67 15.10 9.59
N CYS A 53 6.92 15.77 10.73
CA CYS A 53 5.86 16.21 11.63
C CYS A 53 4.93 17.23 10.95
N ASP A 54 5.49 18.29 10.34
CA ASP A 54 4.73 19.40 9.76
C ASP A 54 4.04 19.05 8.44
N GLY A 55 4.67 18.20 7.62
CA GLY A 55 4.19 17.85 6.28
C GLY A 55 3.26 16.65 6.23
N PHE A 56 3.31 15.75 7.22
CA PHE A 56 2.49 14.53 7.22
C PHE A 56 1.64 14.37 8.48
N PHE A 57 2.24 14.22 9.65
CA PHE A 57 1.49 13.86 10.86
C PHE A 57 0.57 14.98 11.37
N LYS A 58 1.03 16.24 11.42
CA LYS A 58 0.18 17.37 11.86
C LYS A 58 -1.03 17.58 10.95
N PRO A 59 -0.90 17.66 9.61
CA PRO A 59 -2.05 17.78 8.72
C PRO A 59 -3.04 16.62 8.86
N LEU A 60 -2.54 15.38 8.93
CA LEU A 60 -3.39 14.19 9.07
C LEU A 60 -4.18 14.19 10.39
N ARG A 61 -3.51 14.52 11.50
CA ARG A 61 -4.12 14.62 12.84
C ARG A 61 -5.09 15.79 12.97
N THR A 62 -4.86 16.87 12.22
CA THR A 62 -5.78 18.02 12.16
C THR A 62 -7.03 17.66 11.36
N ALA A 63 -6.89 16.88 10.29
CA ALA A 63 -7.99 16.44 9.44
C ALA A 63 -8.89 15.40 10.12
N LEU A 64 -8.28 14.41 10.77
CA LEU A 64 -8.96 13.29 11.41
C LEU A 64 -8.99 13.49 12.93
N SER A 65 -10.10 14.02 13.46
CA SER A 65 -10.23 14.21 14.90
C SER A 65 -10.35 12.86 15.62
N GLY A 66 -9.65 12.75 16.75
CA GLY A 66 -9.50 11.47 17.45
C GLY A 66 -8.67 10.44 16.68
N LEU A 67 -7.71 10.89 15.86
CA LEU A 67 -6.87 10.00 15.06
C LEU A 67 -6.27 8.88 15.93
N TYR A 68 -6.43 7.65 15.46
CA TYR A 68 -5.64 6.52 15.89
C TYR A 68 -5.32 5.62 14.70
N ARG A 69 -4.38 4.69 14.91
CA ARG A 69 -4.02 3.68 13.92
C ARG A 69 -4.74 2.38 14.22
N ARG A 70 -5.38 1.82 13.20
CA ARG A 70 -5.91 0.46 13.19
C ARG A 70 -5.07 -0.40 12.26
N ASP A 71 -3.97 -0.90 12.81
CA ASP A 71 -3.05 -1.78 12.09
C ASP A 71 -3.71 -3.15 11.82
N LEU A 72 -3.50 -3.69 10.63
CA LEU A 72 -4.00 -5.00 10.18
C LEU A 72 -2.86 -6.01 10.04
N VAL A 73 -1.75 -5.55 9.48
CA VAL A 73 -0.51 -6.30 9.31
C VAL A 73 0.63 -5.43 9.80
N PHE A 74 1.52 -5.98 10.62
CA PHE A 74 2.77 -5.34 11.02
C PHE A 74 3.84 -6.40 11.18
N ILE A 75 4.75 -6.46 10.21
CA ILE A 75 5.79 -7.48 10.12
C ILE A 75 7.16 -6.82 10.07
N GLY A 76 8.22 -7.57 10.38
CA GLY A 76 9.58 -7.11 10.23
C GLY A 76 10.59 -8.22 10.01
N GLY A 77 11.69 -7.87 9.33
CA GLY A 77 12.76 -8.82 9.06
C GLY A 77 13.90 -8.21 8.24
N PRO A 78 14.95 -9.01 7.98
CA PRO A 78 16.05 -8.60 7.12
C PRO A 78 15.57 -8.47 5.67
N ASN A 79 15.91 -7.35 5.03
CA ASN A 79 15.61 -7.14 3.61
C ASN A 79 16.55 -7.96 2.71
N ARG A 80 15.98 -8.75 1.80
CA ARG A 80 16.73 -9.58 0.84
C ARG A 80 17.30 -8.82 -0.37
N ARG A 81 16.96 -7.55 -0.53
CA ARG A 81 17.48 -6.70 -1.62
C ARG A 81 18.80 -6.06 -1.22
N ASP A 82 19.56 -5.57 -2.20
CA ASP A 82 20.90 -4.98 -2.02
C ASP A 82 20.95 -3.83 -1.01
N VAL A 83 19.83 -3.13 -0.82
CA VAL A 83 19.69 -2.08 0.22
C VAL A 83 19.93 -2.64 1.62
N GLY A 84 19.61 -3.92 1.85
CA GLY A 84 19.80 -4.61 3.13
C GLY A 84 19.07 -3.95 4.30
N GLY A 85 19.57 -4.23 5.50
CA GLY A 85 19.07 -3.68 6.76
C GLY A 85 17.82 -4.39 7.30
N GLN A 86 17.42 -3.97 8.50
CA GLN A 86 16.17 -4.39 9.13
C GLN A 86 15.04 -3.48 8.67
N TRP A 87 13.93 -4.07 8.26
CA TRP A 87 12.75 -3.35 7.82
C TRP A 87 11.51 -3.83 8.55
N CYS A 88 10.58 -2.92 8.78
CA CYS A 88 9.20 -3.23 9.10
C CYS A 88 8.29 -2.85 7.93
N ALA A 89 7.19 -3.60 7.76
CA ALA A 89 6.16 -3.28 6.79
C ALA A 89 4.78 -3.38 7.44
N ALA A 90 3.88 -2.46 7.09
CA ALA A 90 2.56 -2.38 7.69
C ALA A 90 1.45 -2.12 6.67
N VAL A 91 0.30 -2.75 6.93
CA VAL A 91 -1.00 -2.35 6.39
C VAL A 91 -1.80 -1.78 7.54
N THR A 92 -2.24 -0.53 7.42
CA THR A 92 -2.96 0.16 8.50
C THR A 92 -4.10 1.00 7.96
N HIS A 93 -5.03 1.33 8.84
CA HIS A 93 -5.95 2.44 8.64
C HIS A 93 -5.65 3.56 9.63
N TYR A 94 -5.51 4.76 9.12
CA TYR A 94 -5.64 5.98 9.90
C TYR A 94 -7.14 6.26 10.09
N VAL A 95 -7.63 6.15 11.31
CA VAL A 95 -9.07 6.23 11.64
C VAL A 95 -9.36 7.45 12.49
N GLY A 96 -10.38 8.21 12.11
CA GLY A 96 -10.91 9.32 12.88
C GLY A 96 -12.13 9.94 12.21
N ASN A 97 -12.69 11.00 12.83
CA ASN A 97 -13.75 11.78 12.19
C ASN A 97 -13.11 12.82 11.27
N PHE A 98 -13.46 12.80 9.99
CA PHE A 98 -12.87 13.69 8.99
C PHE A 98 -13.53 15.07 9.04
N THR A 99 -12.91 15.98 9.80
CA THR A 99 -13.52 17.24 10.28
C THR A 99 -12.83 18.50 9.75
N ARG A 100 -11.65 18.37 9.13
CA ARG A 100 -10.93 19.44 8.44
C ARG A 100 -10.38 18.90 7.12
N GLN A 101 -10.17 19.79 6.16
CA GLN A 101 -9.61 19.44 4.85
C GLN A 101 -8.25 18.74 4.98
N PHE A 102 -8.00 17.72 4.15
CA PHE A 102 -6.71 17.03 4.04
C PHE A 102 -6.29 16.97 2.58
N LEU A 103 -5.12 17.51 2.24
CA LEU A 103 -4.57 17.49 0.87
C LEU A 103 -5.55 18.00 -0.20
N GLY A 104 -6.40 18.98 0.14
CA GLY A 104 -7.43 19.51 -0.75
C GLY A 104 -8.76 18.75 -0.72
N ILE A 105 -8.82 17.57 -0.10
CA ILE A 105 -10.06 16.81 0.08
C ILE A 105 -10.93 17.49 1.15
N PRO A 106 -12.17 17.91 0.84
CA PRO A 106 -13.07 18.51 1.81
C PRO A 106 -13.48 17.50 2.87
N ALA A 107 -13.61 17.98 4.11
CA ALA A 107 -14.08 17.18 5.24
C ALA A 107 -15.47 16.57 4.96
N SER A 108 -15.63 15.27 5.23
CA SER A 108 -16.92 14.58 5.09
C SER A 108 -17.82 14.75 6.31
N SER A 109 -17.27 15.18 7.45
CA SER A 109 -17.92 15.17 8.78
C SER A 109 -18.35 13.78 9.25
N HIS A 110 -17.86 12.72 8.61
CA HIS A 110 -18.09 11.33 8.97
C HIS A 110 -16.78 10.64 9.38
N MET A 111 -16.91 9.43 9.93
CA MET A 111 -15.78 8.55 10.16
C MET A 111 -15.09 8.21 8.82
N THR A 112 -13.76 8.16 8.83
CA THR A 112 -12.95 7.75 7.67
C THR A 112 -11.91 6.71 8.09
N PHE A 113 -11.73 5.70 7.24
CA PHE A 113 -10.66 4.71 7.31
C PHE A 113 -9.68 5.00 6.17
N LEU A 114 -8.70 5.87 6.40
CA LEU A 114 -7.67 6.12 5.39
C LEU A 114 -6.69 4.95 5.38
N ARG A 115 -6.79 4.10 4.35
CA ARG A 115 -5.88 2.97 4.11
C ARG A 115 -4.47 3.46 3.80
N ALA A 116 -3.48 2.81 4.38
CA ALA A 116 -2.07 3.05 4.09
C ALA A 116 -1.25 1.75 4.07
N GLY A 117 -0.31 1.69 3.14
CA GLY A 117 0.80 0.73 3.14
C GLY A 117 2.08 1.45 3.50
N GLU A 118 2.89 0.84 4.35
CA GLU A 118 4.05 1.49 4.95
C GLU A 118 5.24 0.54 5.00
N PHE A 119 6.43 1.04 4.66
CA PHE A 119 7.70 0.35 4.80
C PHE A 119 8.68 1.26 5.56
N TYR A 120 9.34 0.72 6.57
CA TYR A 120 10.24 1.45 7.46
C TYR A 120 11.58 0.73 7.54
N ARG A 121 12.68 1.40 7.17
CA ARG A 121 14.03 0.92 7.46
C ARG A 121 14.39 1.35 8.88
N VAL A 122 14.83 0.40 9.69
CA VAL A 122 15.07 0.60 11.12
C VAL A 122 16.56 0.50 11.43
N GLU A 123 17.08 1.50 12.13
CA GLU A 123 18.45 1.54 12.64
C GLU A 123 18.41 1.91 14.13
N ASN A 124 19.01 1.06 14.97
CA ASN A 124 19.10 1.29 16.42
C ASN A 124 17.74 1.65 17.07
N GLY A 125 16.66 0.97 16.64
CA GLY A 125 15.30 1.20 17.15
C GLY A 125 14.62 2.48 16.66
N ARG A 126 15.18 3.17 15.65
CA ARG A 126 14.63 4.39 15.05
C ARG A 126 14.44 4.22 13.55
N ILE A 127 13.48 4.92 12.99
CA ILE A 127 13.19 4.93 11.55
C ILE A 127 14.27 5.77 10.85
N ALA A 128 15.06 5.15 9.99
CA ALA A 128 16.05 5.83 9.15
C ALA A 128 15.45 6.22 7.78
N GLU A 129 14.45 5.47 7.31
CA GLU A 129 13.76 5.74 6.06
C GLU A 129 12.33 5.20 6.12
N ALA A 130 11.38 5.91 5.52
CA ALA A 130 10.04 5.41 5.31
C ALA A 130 9.60 5.56 3.86
N ARG A 131 8.81 4.61 3.36
CA ARG A 131 8.00 4.76 2.17
C ARG A 131 6.55 4.46 2.51
N ILE A 132 5.62 5.34 2.15
CA ILE A 132 4.21 5.26 2.55
C ILE A 132 3.32 5.55 1.34
N ILE A 133 2.38 4.67 1.02
CA ILE A 133 1.31 4.93 0.04
C ILE A 133 0.00 5.10 0.81
N LEU A 134 -0.73 6.18 0.50
CA LEU A 134 -2.07 6.45 0.99
C LEU A 134 -3.08 6.16 -0.11
N ASP A 135 -4.18 5.48 0.20
CA ASP A 135 -5.29 5.33 -0.76
C ASP A 135 -6.16 6.62 -0.76
N ILE A 136 -5.59 7.67 -1.33
CA ILE A 136 -6.25 8.97 -1.56
C ILE A 136 -7.55 8.80 -2.37
N PRO A 137 -7.61 7.97 -3.44
CA PRO A 137 -8.87 7.73 -4.14
C PRO A 137 -9.99 7.18 -3.23
N ASP A 138 -9.67 6.27 -2.31
CA ASP A 138 -10.68 5.76 -1.37
C ASP A 138 -11.08 6.80 -0.32
N MET A 139 -10.16 7.64 0.14
CA MET A 139 -10.51 8.75 1.04
C MET A 139 -11.46 9.75 0.36
N LEU A 140 -11.25 10.05 -0.93
CA LEU A 140 -12.20 10.82 -1.74
C LEU A 140 -13.57 10.13 -1.77
N ARG A 141 -13.61 8.82 -2.05
CA ARG A 141 -14.85 8.03 -2.09
C ARG A 141 -15.61 8.07 -0.75
N GLN A 142 -14.91 7.90 0.37
CA GLN A 142 -15.48 8.01 1.72
C GLN A 142 -15.96 9.43 2.04
N ALA A 143 -15.44 10.45 1.37
CA ALA A 143 -15.91 11.83 1.44
C ALA A 143 -17.04 12.17 0.43
N GLY A 144 -17.62 11.17 -0.21
CA GLY A 144 -18.69 11.35 -1.21
C GLY A 144 -18.20 11.94 -2.53
N ARG A 145 -16.89 11.90 -2.79
CA ARG A 145 -16.26 12.34 -4.04
C ARG A 145 -15.79 11.12 -4.80
N PHE A 146 -16.29 10.93 -6.02
CA PHE A 146 -15.99 9.73 -6.81
C PHE A 146 -14.95 10.07 -7.88
N PRO A 147 -13.64 9.79 -7.63
CA PRO A 147 -12.57 10.21 -8.52
C PRO A 147 -12.48 9.38 -9.79
N PHE A 148 -13.03 8.16 -9.81
CA PHE A 148 -13.09 7.28 -10.98
C PHE A 148 -14.54 7.12 -11.46
N PRO A 149 -14.75 6.90 -12.78
CA PRO A 149 -16.10 6.70 -13.32
C PRO A 149 -16.73 5.37 -12.91
N PHE A 150 -15.91 4.39 -12.52
CA PHE A 150 -16.32 3.06 -12.06
C PHE A 150 -15.22 2.48 -11.16
N SER A 151 -15.50 1.33 -10.54
CA SER A 151 -14.47 0.44 -9.98
C SER A 151 -14.54 -0.90 -10.69
N TYR A 152 -13.38 -1.51 -10.98
CA TYR A 152 -13.36 -2.82 -11.64
C TYR A 152 -13.82 -3.95 -10.70
N GLY A 153 -13.46 -3.88 -9.42
CA GLY A 153 -13.82 -4.85 -8.38
C GLY A 153 -14.58 -4.21 -7.22
N SER A 154 -14.72 -4.95 -6.11
CA SER A 154 -15.56 -4.51 -4.98
C SER A 154 -14.82 -3.58 -4.03
N GLU A 155 -15.33 -2.36 -3.82
CA GLU A 155 -14.79 -1.42 -2.84
C GLU A 155 -15.17 -1.83 -1.41
N ILE A 156 -14.21 -2.41 -0.68
CA ILE A 156 -14.36 -2.80 0.72
C ILE A 156 -13.27 -2.20 1.59
N THR A 157 -13.55 -2.01 2.89
CA THR A 157 -12.51 -1.76 3.88
C THR A 157 -11.59 -2.99 3.95
N PHE A 158 -10.27 -2.78 3.98
CA PHE A 158 -9.34 -3.90 4.09
C PHE A 158 -9.58 -4.67 5.39
N PRO A 159 -9.82 -5.99 5.32
CA PRO A 159 -9.93 -6.79 6.52
C PRO A 159 -8.55 -7.03 7.13
N ALA A 160 -8.52 -7.33 8.42
CA ALA A 160 -7.37 -8.01 9.00
C ALA A 160 -7.23 -9.40 8.36
N PRO A 161 -6.04 -10.02 8.38
CA PRO A 161 -5.88 -11.39 7.90
C PRO A 161 -6.91 -12.33 8.51
N ALA A 162 -7.38 -13.31 7.74
CA ALA A 162 -8.41 -14.25 8.19
C ALA A 162 -8.05 -14.98 9.49
N THR A 163 -6.76 -15.13 9.77
CA THR A 163 -6.18 -15.75 10.96
C THR A 163 -6.08 -14.81 12.16
N GLN A 164 -6.29 -13.50 11.98
CA GLN A 164 -6.19 -12.45 13.01
C GLN A 164 -4.82 -12.36 13.72
N ASP A 165 -3.75 -12.83 13.07
CA ASP A 165 -2.39 -12.89 13.61
C ASP A 165 -1.38 -12.03 12.81
N GLY A 166 -1.89 -11.05 12.05
CA GLY A 166 -1.05 -10.18 11.20
C GLY A 166 -0.18 -9.18 11.95
N LEU A 167 -0.45 -8.95 13.24
CA LEU A 167 0.31 -8.00 14.06
C LEU A 167 1.39 -8.73 14.83
N LEU A 168 2.65 -8.46 14.50
CA LEU A 168 3.82 -9.06 15.15
C LEU A 168 3.72 -10.60 15.14
N PRO A 169 3.58 -11.22 13.94
CA PRO A 169 3.43 -12.67 13.86
C PRO A 169 4.59 -13.35 14.60
N GLY A 170 4.23 -14.30 15.45
CA GLY A 170 5.17 -15.11 16.22
C GLY A 170 5.31 -16.49 15.58
N GLY A 171 6.52 -17.05 15.64
CA GLY A 171 6.79 -18.37 15.04
C GLY A 171 6.74 -18.35 13.50
N GLY A 172 6.82 -19.53 12.90
CA GLY A 172 6.86 -19.69 11.44
C GLY A 172 8.23 -19.44 10.81
N ASN A 173 8.29 -19.50 9.48
CA ASN A 173 9.52 -19.32 8.71
C ASN A 173 9.30 -18.24 7.64
N GLY A 174 9.59 -17.00 8.00
CA GLY A 174 9.46 -15.84 7.11
C GLY A 174 10.27 -15.97 5.82
N GLU A 175 11.43 -16.62 5.86
CA GLU A 175 12.23 -16.86 4.66
C GLU A 175 11.53 -17.79 3.67
N ALA A 176 10.99 -18.91 4.16
CA ALA A 176 10.22 -19.83 3.32
C ALA A 176 8.94 -19.17 2.77
N THR A 177 8.27 -18.33 3.56
CA THR A 177 7.13 -17.55 3.09
C THR A 177 7.53 -16.58 1.98
N LEU A 178 8.66 -15.89 2.14
CA LEU A 178 9.16 -14.99 1.12
C LEU A 178 9.58 -15.75 -0.16
N ASP A 179 10.13 -16.96 -0.06
CA ASP A 179 10.45 -17.80 -1.23
C ASP A 179 9.21 -18.12 -2.07
N ILE A 180 8.07 -18.39 -1.43
CA ILE A 180 6.78 -18.62 -2.13
C ILE A 180 6.40 -17.36 -2.92
N VAL A 181 6.46 -16.20 -2.28
CA VAL A 181 6.11 -14.92 -2.91
C VAL A 181 7.06 -14.57 -4.04
N GLU A 182 8.38 -14.70 -3.85
CA GLU A 182 9.36 -14.40 -4.89
C GLU A 182 9.22 -15.34 -6.10
N GLY A 183 8.91 -16.61 -5.85
CA GLY A 183 8.56 -17.52 -6.92
C GLY A 183 7.31 -17.10 -7.68
N MET A 184 6.30 -16.55 -7.00
CA MET A 184 5.07 -16.06 -7.65
C MET A 184 5.37 -14.84 -8.50
N LEU A 185 6.20 -13.93 -7.99
CA LEU A 185 6.66 -12.75 -8.74
C LEU A 185 7.39 -13.14 -10.02
N ALA A 186 8.19 -14.21 -10.01
CA ALA A 186 8.87 -14.72 -11.20
C ALA A 186 7.88 -15.21 -12.28
N ASP A 187 6.72 -15.73 -11.88
CA ASP A 187 5.69 -16.23 -12.81
C ASP A 187 4.75 -15.14 -13.34
N LEU A 188 4.86 -13.89 -12.87
CA LEU A 188 3.99 -12.78 -13.32
C LEU A 188 4.08 -12.52 -14.84
N HIS A 189 5.23 -12.84 -15.44
CA HIS A 189 5.48 -12.67 -16.86
C HIS A 189 5.16 -13.91 -17.70
N ALA A 190 4.91 -15.07 -17.07
CA ALA A 190 4.59 -16.31 -17.74
C ALA A 190 3.07 -16.55 -17.75
N PHE A 191 2.39 -16.08 -18.79
CA PHE A 191 0.94 -16.25 -18.95
C PHE A 191 0.54 -16.42 -20.42
N ASP A 192 -0.62 -17.06 -20.65
CA ASP A 192 -1.25 -17.15 -21.96
C ASP A 192 -2.03 -15.84 -22.25
N PRO A 193 -1.69 -15.08 -23.31
CA PRO A 193 -2.34 -13.80 -23.60
C PRO A 193 -3.78 -13.92 -24.08
N LYS A 194 -4.28 -15.12 -24.42
CA LYS A 194 -5.68 -15.34 -24.80
C LYS A 194 -6.55 -15.62 -23.59
N THR A 195 -6.06 -16.45 -22.67
CA THR A 195 -6.84 -16.95 -21.52
C THR A 195 -6.49 -16.23 -20.22
N MET A 196 -5.43 -15.44 -20.20
CA MET A 196 -4.80 -14.85 -19.00
C MET A 196 -4.36 -15.87 -17.94
N SER A 197 -4.37 -17.16 -18.27
CA SER A 197 -3.94 -18.24 -17.38
C SER A 197 -2.44 -18.22 -17.17
N SER A 198 -1.99 -18.63 -15.98
CA SER A 198 -0.58 -18.69 -15.61
C SER A 198 -0.32 -19.95 -14.78
N PRO A 199 0.24 -21.02 -15.39
CA PRO A 199 0.41 -22.31 -14.72
C PRO A 199 1.30 -22.28 -13.46
N GLY A 200 2.22 -21.31 -13.36
CA GLY A 200 3.02 -21.10 -12.15
C GLY A 200 2.28 -20.36 -11.04
N GLN A 201 1.24 -19.61 -11.39
CA GLN A 201 0.40 -18.89 -10.43
C GLN A 201 -0.77 -19.74 -9.95
N THR A 202 -1.39 -20.57 -10.81
CA THR A 202 -2.59 -21.35 -10.47
C THR A 202 -2.51 -22.83 -10.84
N GLY A 203 -3.47 -23.62 -10.35
CA GLY A 203 -3.50 -25.08 -10.55
C GLY A 203 -2.68 -25.86 -9.52
N ALA A 204 -2.43 -27.14 -9.79
CA ALA A 204 -1.82 -28.09 -8.84
C ALA A 204 -0.40 -27.69 -8.40
N GLY A 205 0.38 -27.05 -9.27
CA GLY A 205 1.71 -26.50 -8.95
C GLY A 205 1.73 -24.99 -8.71
N GLY A 206 0.58 -24.33 -8.77
CA GLY A 206 0.46 -22.88 -8.67
C GLY A 206 0.70 -22.36 -7.25
N ARG A 207 1.20 -21.12 -7.17
CA ARG A 207 1.53 -20.48 -5.90
C ARG A 207 0.35 -19.82 -5.19
N TRP A 208 -0.76 -19.55 -5.89
CA TRP A 208 -1.99 -19.07 -5.27
C TRP A 208 -2.87 -20.22 -4.77
N GLY A 209 -3.51 -20.01 -3.63
CA GLY A 209 -4.61 -20.85 -3.15
C GLY A 209 -5.85 -20.68 -4.03
N GLU A 210 -6.68 -21.73 -4.14
CA GLU A 210 -7.92 -21.69 -4.92
C GLU A 210 -8.92 -20.67 -4.37
N ASP A 211 -8.89 -20.43 -3.06
CA ASP A 211 -9.70 -19.49 -2.30
C ASP A 211 -8.94 -18.20 -1.97
N MET A 212 -7.99 -17.79 -2.81
CA MET A 212 -7.23 -16.56 -2.56
C MET A 212 -8.13 -15.32 -2.51
N MET A 213 -7.79 -14.41 -1.60
CA MET A 213 -8.34 -13.05 -1.56
C MET A 213 -7.30 -12.05 -2.00
N TRP A 214 -7.72 -11.08 -2.81
CA TRP A 214 -6.87 -9.99 -3.23
C TRP A 214 -7.57 -8.67 -2.96
N TYR A 215 -6.93 -7.82 -2.18
CA TYR A 215 -7.46 -6.57 -1.68
C TYR A 215 -6.72 -5.40 -2.34
N GLY A 216 -7.34 -4.79 -3.35
CA GLY A 216 -6.78 -3.65 -4.08
C GLY A 216 -7.30 -2.29 -3.58
N PRO A 217 -6.56 -1.20 -3.89
CA PRO A 217 -7.00 0.16 -3.62
C PRO A 217 -8.24 0.55 -4.44
N ALA A 218 -8.80 1.72 -4.13
CA ALA A 218 -9.96 2.22 -4.85
C ALA A 218 -9.72 2.42 -6.35
N GLY A 219 -10.75 2.15 -7.15
CA GLY A 219 -10.74 2.13 -8.61
C GLY A 219 -10.60 0.73 -9.20
N ILE A 220 -9.90 -0.17 -8.51
CA ILE A 220 -9.85 -1.59 -8.86
C ILE A 220 -10.53 -2.49 -7.83
N GLY A 221 -10.61 -2.07 -6.56
CA GLY A 221 -11.29 -2.81 -5.51
C GLY A 221 -10.68 -4.18 -5.18
N SER A 222 -11.44 -4.98 -4.43
CA SER A 222 -11.08 -6.31 -3.96
C SER A 222 -11.82 -7.40 -4.74
N ASN A 223 -11.20 -8.57 -4.83
CA ASN A 223 -11.73 -9.72 -5.55
C ASN A 223 -11.39 -11.04 -4.84
N TYR A 224 -12.07 -12.11 -5.28
CA TYR A 224 -11.99 -13.44 -4.68
C TYR A 224 -11.78 -14.50 -5.76
N ARG A 225 -10.86 -15.44 -5.48
CA ARG A 225 -10.37 -16.47 -6.40
C ARG A 225 -9.72 -15.90 -7.64
N TRP A 226 -9.03 -16.79 -8.37
CA TRP A 226 -8.30 -16.40 -9.56
C TRP A 226 -9.18 -15.80 -10.65
N ASP A 227 -10.36 -16.37 -10.91
CA ASP A 227 -11.21 -15.88 -12.00
C ASP A 227 -11.72 -14.46 -11.70
N GLY A 228 -12.07 -14.17 -10.44
CA GLY A 228 -12.39 -12.81 -9.99
C GLY A 228 -11.19 -11.87 -10.11
N PHE A 229 -9.99 -12.32 -9.72
CA PHE A 229 -8.76 -11.54 -9.92
C PHE A 229 -8.48 -11.22 -11.40
N VAL A 230 -8.73 -12.16 -12.30
CA VAL A 230 -8.57 -11.95 -13.74
C VAL A 230 -9.55 -10.91 -14.25
N GLN A 231 -10.84 -11.12 -13.94
CA GLN A 231 -11.94 -10.26 -14.38
C GLN A 231 -11.81 -8.83 -13.84
N ASP A 232 -11.56 -8.68 -12.54
CA ASP A 232 -11.71 -7.42 -11.82
C ASP A 232 -10.39 -6.61 -11.76
N HIS A 233 -9.26 -7.18 -12.18
CA HIS A 233 -7.98 -6.46 -12.12
C HIS A 233 -7.01 -6.84 -13.23
N ARG A 234 -6.65 -8.13 -13.34
CA ARG A 234 -5.50 -8.55 -14.15
C ARG A 234 -5.71 -8.21 -15.62
N GLU A 235 -6.88 -8.52 -16.17
CA GLU A 235 -7.13 -8.34 -17.60
C GLU A 235 -7.05 -6.86 -18.01
N SER A 236 -7.73 -5.98 -17.28
CA SER A 236 -7.72 -4.54 -17.57
C SER A 236 -6.31 -3.95 -17.47
N PHE A 237 -5.56 -4.32 -16.44
CA PHE A 237 -4.18 -3.88 -16.26
C PHE A 237 -3.24 -4.38 -17.37
N LEU A 238 -3.37 -5.64 -17.77
CA LEU A 238 -2.57 -6.22 -18.86
C LEU A 238 -2.88 -5.63 -20.22
N ARG A 239 -4.15 -5.28 -20.48
CA ARG A 239 -4.55 -4.60 -21.73
C ARG A 239 -4.04 -3.17 -21.78
N ALA A 240 -4.08 -2.47 -20.64
CA ALA A 240 -3.57 -1.10 -20.53
C ALA A 240 -2.05 -1.03 -20.64
N PHE A 241 -1.34 -2.00 -20.06
CA PHE A 241 0.12 -2.02 -19.91
C PHE A 241 0.73 -3.37 -20.34
N PRO A 242 0.60 -3.77 -21.61
CA PRO A 242 0.99 -5.10 -22.08
C PRO A 242 2.50 -5.34 -22.02
N ASP A 243 3.31 -4.27 -21.99
CA ASP A 243 4.77 -4.31 -21.94
C ASP A 243 5.35 -3.97 -20.55
N ARG A 244 4.51 -3.98 -19.51
CA ARG A 244 4.94 -3.72 -18.14
C ARG A 244 6.12 -4.60 -17.72
N LYS A 245 7.09 -4.00 -17.04
CA LYS A 245 8.22 -4.67 -16.41
C LYS A 245 8.16 -4.40 -14.92
N GLY A 246 8.01 -5.46 -14.12
CA GLY A 246 7.91 -5.36 -12.66
C GLY A 246 9.13 -5.94 -11.95
N GLY A 247 9.07 -5.92 -10.61
CA GLY A 247 10.10 -6.53 -9.77
C GLY A 247 11.24 -5.60 -9.35
N ASN A 248 11.18 -4.30 -9.70
CA ASN A 248 12.13 -3.29 -9.25
C ASN A 248 11.90 -2.93 -7.77
N HIS A 249 12.17 -3.90 -6.90
CA HIS A 249 11.90 -3.80 -5.46
C HIS A 249 13.13 -3.35 -4.70
N TYR A 250 12.96 -2.34 -3.84
CA TYR A 250 13.97 -1.91 -2.88
C TYR A 250 13.89 -2.73 -1.58
N CYS A 251 12.72 -3.31 -1.28
CA CYS A 251 12.50 -4.09 -0.07
C CYS A 251 11.71 -5.37 -0.36
N ARG A 252 12.18 -6.48 0.21
CA ARG A 252 11.50 -7.76 0.30
C ARG A 252 11.82 -8.39 1.64
N ILE A 253 10.80 -8.57 2.48
CA ILE A 253 10.91 -9.14 3.82
C ILE A 253 9.87 -10.24 4.02
N GLY A 254 10.18 -11.19 4.90
CA GLY A 254 9.29 -12.24 5.34
C GLY A 254 9.34 -12.39 6.86
N ASP A 255 8.22 -12.73 7.46
CA ASP A 255 8.03 -12.79 8.91
C ASP A 255 6.87 -13.74 9.25
N GLY A 256 7.19 -14.91 9.82
CA GLY A 256 6.23 -15.99 10.00
C GLY A 256 5.54 -16.40 8.68
N ASP A 257 4.21 -16.41 8.70
CA ASP A 257 3.37 -16.73 7.52
C ASP A 257 3.12 -15.53 6.61
N TYR A 258 3.83 -14.42 6.81
CA TYR A 258 3.67 -13.19 6.06
C TYR A 258 4.92 -12.80 5.28
N ALA A 259 4.72 -12.08 4.18
CA ALA A 259 5.78 -11.43 3.43
C ALA A 259 5.30 -10.11 2.86
N ALA A 260 6.23 -9.17 2.66
CA ALA A 260 5.93 -7.90 2.04
C ALA A 260 7.03 -7.50 1.07
N VAL A 261 6.63 -6.90 -0.05
CA VAL A 261 7.53 -6.42 -1.09
C VAL A 261 7.11 -5.03 -1.54
N SER A 262 8.07 -4.20 -1.91
CA SER A 262 7.77 -2.86 -2.44
C SER A 262 8.85 -2.35 -3.38
N GLY A 263 8.41 -1.56 -4.36
CA GLY A 263 9.24 -0.83 -5.31
C GLY A 263 8.77 0.62 -5.47
N TRP A 264 9.73 1.53 -5.74
CA TRP A 264 9.47 2.96 -5.85
C TRP A 264 10.34 3.61 -6.96
N PRO A 265 9.97 3.47 -8.25
CA PRO A 265 8.81 2.71 -8.75
C PRO A 265 9.10 1.21 -8.79
N SER A 266 8.05 0.40 -8.65
CA SER A 266 8.10 -1.06 -8.78
C SER A 266 8.01 -1.51 -10.23
N MET A 267 7.28 -0.76 -11.06
CA MET A 267 7.05 -1.09 -12.46
C MET A 267 7.39 0.07 -13.40
N THR A 268 7.80 -0.28 -14.62
CA THR A 268 7.86 0.61 -15.80
C THR A 268 6.97 0.04 -16.92
N MET A 269 6.25 0.89 -17.64
CA MET A 269 5.25 0.46 -18.63
C MET A 269 5.00 1.53 -19.69
N THR A 270 4.47 1.13 -20.84
CA THR A 270 3.90 2.06 -21.84
C THR A 270 2.38 2.02 -21.75
N TRP A 271 1.74 3.19 -21.70
CA TRP A 271 0.29 3.26 -21.63
C TRP A 271 -0.34 3.04 -23.01
N LYS A 272 -0.77 1.81 -23.28
CA LYS A 272 -1.20 1.34 -24.62
C LYS A 272 -2.70 1.07 -24.72
N GLY A 273 -3.40 0.97 -23.60
CA GLY A 273 -4.85 0.81 -23.55
C GLY A 273 -5.45 1.61 -22.40
N ASP A 274 -6.73 1.96 -22.55
CA ASP A 274 -7.46 2.78 -21.58
C ASP A 274 -7.47 2.13 -20.20
N TYR A 275 -7.38 2.96 -19.16
CA TYR A 275 -7.31 2.49 -17.78
C TYR A 275 -7.94 3.48 -16.81
N LEU A 276 -8.77 2.99 -15.89
CA LEU A 276 -9.44 3.79 -14.86
C LEU A 276 -10.22 5.00 -15.40
N GLY A 277 -10.74 4.89 -16.63
CA GLY A 277 -11.51 5.93 -17.30
C GLY A 277 -10.70 6.91 -18.15
N GLU A 278 -9.38 6.75 -18.21
CA GLU A 278 -8.50 7.60 -19.02
C GLU A 278 -8.12 6.92 -20.34
N THR A 279 -7.92 7.72 -21.39
CA THR A 279 -7.57 7.26 -22.74
C THR A 279 -6.07 7.22 -22.98
N ALA A 280 -5.58 6.07 -23.42
CA ALA A 280 -4.16 5.85 -23.66
C ALA A 280 -3.57 6.70 -24.80
N ASP A 281 -2.34 7.18 -24.61
CA ASP A 281 -1.63 8.00 -25.60
C ASP A 281 -0.19 7.52 -25.90
N GLY A 282 0.19 6.35 -25.39
CA GLY A 282 1.49 5.74 -25.66
C GLY A 282 2.65 6.29 -24.83
N ARG A 283 2.42 7.20 -23.87
CA ARG A 283 3.52 7.71 -23.03
C ARG A 283 4.07 6.63 -22.07
N PRO A 284 5.36 6.71 -21.70
CA PRO A 284 5.92 5.86 -20.65
C PRO A 284 5.39 6.30 -19.28
N LEU A 285 5.07 5.34 -18.44
CA LEU A 285 4.64 5.53 -17.05
C LEU A 285 5.49 4.70 -16.10
N THR A 286 5.40 5.03 -14.81
CA THR A 286 5.94 4.26 -13.69
C THR A 286 4.86 4.02 -12.63
N LEU A 287 5.00 2.97 -11.82
CA LEU A 287 4.04 2.66 -10.76
C LEU A 287 4.76 2.29 -9.47
N ARG A 288 4.43 3.01 -8.39
CA ARG A 288 4.85 2.70 -7.02
C ARG A 288 3.88 1.65 -6.45
N VAL A 289 4.43 0.58 -5.89
CA VAL A 289 3.64 -0.58 -5.44
C VAL A 289 4.14 -1.06 -4.08
N MET A 290 3.19 -1.42 -3.21
CA MET A 290 3.43 -2.18 -1.99
C MET A 290 2.47 -3.37 -1.96
N ASP A 291 3.01 -4.55 -1.78
CA ASP A 291 2.24 -5.78 -1.63
C ASP A 291 2.57 -6.44 -0.28
N PHE A 292 1.53 -6.91 0.39
CA PHE A 292 1.61 -7.64 1.64
C PHE A 292 0.85 -8.95 1.46
N TYR A 293 1.46 -10.06 1.83
CA TYR A 293 0.97 -11.41 1.56
C TYR A 293 0.84 -12.19 2.86
N ARG A 294 -0.19 -13.04 2.93
CA ARG A 294 -0.24 -14.16 3.86
C ARG A 294 -0.18 -15.47 3.09
N CYS A 295 0.69 -16.37 3.52
CA CYS A 295 0.81 -17.72 2.99
C CYS A 295 0.26 -18.75 3.98
N SER A 296 -0.21 -19.88 3.46
CA SER A 296 -0.58 -21.05 4.26
C SER A 296 -0.62 -22.30 3.38
N GLY A 297 0.00 -23.38 3.87
CA GLY A 297 0.10 -24.64 3.13
C GLY A 297 0.91 -24.52 1.85
N GLY A 298 1.99 -23.73 1.87
CA GLY A 298 2.88 -23.54 0.71
C GLY A 298 2.31 -22.65 -0.41
N ARG A 299 1.21 -21.93 -0.14
CA ARG A 299 0.51 -21.08 -1.12
C ARG A 299 0.12 -19.74 -0.53
N ILE A 300 0.00 -18.72 -1.38
CA ILE A 300 -0.53 -17.40 -1.03
C ILE A 300 -2.05 -17.50 -0.89
N ARG A 301 -2.57 -17.00 0.22
CA ARG A 301 -4.01 -17.00 0.54
C ARG A 301 -4.62 -15.60 0.53
N GLU A 302 -3.87 -14.59 0.95
CA GLU A 302 -4.35 -13.22 1.01
C GLU A 302 -3.26 -12.28 0.50
N ASN A 303 -3.66 -11.21 -0.19
CA ASN A 303 -2.77 -10.15 -0.63
C ASN A 303 -3.43 -8.78 -0.49
N TRP A 304 -2.85 -7.92 0.34
CA TRP A 304 -3.20 -6.50 0.42
C TRP A 304 -2.25 -5.71 -0.46
N VAL A 305 -2.80 -4.87 -1.33
CA VAL A 305 -2.05 -4.13 -2.34
C VAL A 305 -2.29 -2.65 -2.17
N MET A 306 -1.23 -1.86 -2.29
CA MET A 306 -1.31 -0.41 -2.37
C MET A 306 -0.59 0.06 -3.63
N LEU A 307 -1.31 0.82 -4.44
CA LEU A 307 -0.83 1.41 -5.69
C LEU A 307 -0.97 2.92 -5.56
N ASP A 308 0.09 3.67 -5.86
CA ASP A 308 0.03 5.14 -5.84
C ASP A 308 -0.71 5.63 -7.09
N TYR A 309 -2.03 5.46 -7.08
CA TYR A 309 -2.89 5.87 -8.19
C TYR A 309 -3.01 7.39 -8.31
N THR A 310 -2.72 8.13 -7.25
CA THR A 310 -2.61 9.59 -7.37
C THR A 310 -1.41 9.97 -8.24
N ASP A 311 -0.24 9.37 -8.01
CA ASP A 311 0.95 9.53 -8.87
C ASP A 311 0.69 9.03 -10.30
N LEU A 312 0.09 7.85 -10.47
CA LEU A 312 -0.20 7.28 -11.79
C LEU A 312 -1.11 8.20 -12.62
N LEU A 313 -2.21 8.67 -12.04
CA LEU A 313 -3.15 9.56 -12.74
C LEU A 313 -2.51 10.92 -13.03
N GLN A 314 -1.65 11.42 -12.14
CA GLN A 314 -0.89 12.64 -12.42
C GLN A 314 0.04 12.46 -13.63
N GLN A 315 0.74 11.32 -13.76
CA GLN A 315 1.54 11.01 -14.95
C GLN A 315 0.69 10.89 -16.24
N MET A 316 -0.56 10.44 -16.11
CA MET A 316 -1.55 10.43 -17.20
C MET A 316 -2.10 11.84 -17.54
N GLY A 317 -1.73 12.87 -16.77
CA GLY A 317 -2.17 14.25 -16.97
C GLY A 317 -3.46 14.61 -16.23
N VAL A 318 -3.86 13.81 -15.24
CA VAL A 318 -5.08 13.98 -14.46
C VAL A 318 -4.75 14.31 -13.01
N ASP A 319 -5.09 15.52 -12.59
CA ASP A 319 -5.14 15.86 -11.16
C ASP A 319 -6.40 15.24 -10.54
N LEU A 320 -6.23 14.07 -9.93
CA LEU A 320 -7.32 13.28 -9.38
C LEU A 320 -8.07 14.01 -8.25
N ILE A 321 -7.32 14.72 -7.39
CA ILE A 321 -7.89 15.45 -6.27
C ILE A 321 -8.68 16.64 -6.81
N ALA A 322 -8.07 17.49 -7.64
CA ALA A 322 -8.76 18.64 -8.21
C ALA A 322 -9.99 18.23 -9.02
N ARG A 323 -9.92 17.13 -9.79
CA ARG A 323 -11.08 16.59 -10.50
C ARG A 323 -12.23 16.26 -9.56
N ALA A 324 -11.93 15.58 -8.46
CA ALA A 324 -12.95 15.10 -7.52
C ALA A 324 -13.50 16.21 -6.62
N THR A 325 -12.76 17.31 -6.44
CA THR A 325 -13.14 18.42 -5.55
C THR A 325 -13.64 19.66 -6.28
N LYS A 326 -13.62 19.70 -7.62
CA LYS A 326 -14.32 20.75 -8.39
C LYS A 326 -15.80 20.79 -7.97
N GLU A 327 -16.30 22.00 -7.70
CA GLU A 327 -17.71 22.24 -7.46
C GLU A 327 -18.49 21.70 -8.68
N ARG A 328 -19.45 20.82 -8.43
CA ARG A 328 -20.40 20.43 -9.47
C ARG A 328 -21.43 21.56 -9.53
N ASP A 329 -21.57 22.18 -10.69
CA ASP A 329 -22.72 23.07 -10.93
C ASP A 329 -23.99 22.29 -10.59
N ALA A 330 -24.80 22.86 -9.69
CA ALA A 330 -25.97 22.23 -9.09
C ALA A 330 -27.09 21.95 -10.10
#